data_AF-A0A7X8M9V4-F1
#
_entry.id   AF-A0A7X8M9V4-F1
#
_cell.length_a   1.000
_cell.length_b   1.000
_cell.length_c   1.000
_cell.angle_alpha   90.00
_cell.angle_beta   90.00
_cell.angle_gamma   90.00
#
_symmetry.space_group_name_H-M   'P 1'
#
loop_
_entity.id
_entity.type
_entity.pdbx_description
1 polymer ?
#
loop_
_entity_poly.entity_id
_entity_poly.type
_entity_poly.pdbx_seq_one_letter_code
_entity_poly.pdbx_strand_id
1 'polypeptide(L)' 'MEFDELSNRVIGCVMEVHRNLGPGLLESAYEQGLAREFSLADVNFEIQKSIPVSYKGIQLDCGYRLDLFVENRLI' A
#
# COMPACT_ATOMS: atom_id res chain seq x y z
N MET A 1 -20.85 -4.50 5.54
CA MET A 1 -20.02 -4.39 4.32
C MET A 1 -19.32 -5.72 4.16
N GLU A 2 -19.52 -6.38 3.03
CA GLU A 2 -18.79 -7.60 2.69
C GLU A 2 -17.51 -7.17 1.96
N PHE A 3 -16.35 -7.56 2.48
CA PHE A 3 -15.07 -7.28 1.86
C PHE A 3 -14.79 -8.33 0.79
N ASP A 4 -14.30 -7.90 -0.37
CA ASP A 4 -13.91 -8.83 -1.42
C ASP A 4 -12.68 -9.66 -1.04
N GLU A 5 -12.40 -10.70 -1.82
CA GLU A 5 -11.29 -11.63 -1.55
C GLU A 5 -9.93 -10.91 -1.46
N LEU A 6 -9.71 -9.90 -2.31
CA LEU A 6 -8.50 -9.10 -2.30
C LEU A 6 -8.34 -8.33 -0.98
N SER A 7 -9.41 -7.66 -0.52
CA SER A 7 -9.43 -6.92 0.73
C SER A 7 -9.13 -7.85 1.91
N ASN A 8 -9.71 -9.05 1.94
CA ASN A 8 -9.44 -10.03 2.99
C ASN A 8 -7.97 -10.49 2.99
N ARG A 9 -7.37 -10.72 1.81
CA ARG A 9 -5.93 -11.06 1.68
C ARG A 9 -5.04 -9.92 2.21
N VAL A 10 -5.35 -8.68 1.83
CA VAL A 10 -4.58 -7.51 2.26
C VAL A 10 -4.69 -7.31 3.77
N ILE A 11 -5.88 -7.42 4.34
CA ILE A 11 -6.09 -7.35 5.79
C ILE A 11 -5.26 -8.42 6.51
N GLY A 12 -5.22 -9.65 5.98
CA GLY A 12 -4.38 -10.72 6.53
C GLY A 12 -2.90 -10.34 6.60
N CYS A 13 -2.36 -9.75 5.51
CA CYS A 13 -0.98 -9.28 5.47
C CYS A 13 -0.73 -8.16 6.50
N VAL A 14 -1.64 -7.18 6.61
CA VAL A 14 -1.55 -6.10 7.60
C VAL A 14 -1.54 -6.64 9.02
N MET A 15 -2.39 -7.63 9.31
CA MET A 15 -2.43 -8.27 10.62
C MET A 15 -1.12 -8.99 10.95
N GLU A 16 -0.47 -9.63 9.98
CA GLU A 16 0.81 -10.29 10.19
C GLU A 16 1.93 -9.28 10.47
N VAL A 17 1.99 -8.19 9.71
CA VAL A 17 2.92 -7.09 9.99
C VAL A 17 2.71 -6.53 11.39
N HIS A 18 1.46 -6.22 11.76
CA HIS A 18 1.15 -5.67 13.08
C HIS A 18 1.51 -6.65 14.22
N ARG A 19 1.25 -7.96 14.02
CA ARG A 19 1.58 -9.00 15.00
C ARG A 19 3.09 -9.08 15.27
N ASN A 20 3.92 -8.93 14.24
CA ASN A 20 5.37 -9.07 14.35
C ASN A 20 6.07 -7.77 14.76
N LEU A 21 5.63 -6.63 14.23
CA LEU A 21 6.27 -5.33 14.48
C LEU A 21 5.71 -4.60 15.70
N GLY A 22 4.43 -4.80 16.02
CA GLY A 22 3.73 -4.01 17.02
C GLY A 22 3.57 -2.53 16.62
N PRO A 23 3.00 -1.69 17.51
CA PRO A 23 2.84 -0.26 17.27
C PRO A 23 4.12 0.55 17.58
N GLY A 24 4.18 1.80 17.11
CA GLY A 24 5.19 2.79 17.53
C GLY A 24 6.39 2.97 16.58
N LEU A 25 6.41 2.26 15.45
CA LEU A 25 7.41 2.45 14.40
C LEU A 25 7.02 3.55 13.40
N LEU A 26 7.99 3.98 12.60
CA LEU A 26 7.76 4.87 11.47
C LEU A 26 6.93 4.16 10.39
N GLU A 27 6.16 4.93 9.63
CA GLU A 27 5.37 4.46 8.50
C GLU A 27 6.18 3.62 7.51
N SER A 28 7.39 4.06 7.17
CA SER A 28 8.30 3.33 6.29
C SER A 28 8.62 1.91 6.76
N ALA A 29 8.60 1.63 8.07
CA ALA A 29 8.79 0.29 8.58
C ALA A 29 7.59 -0.62 8.26
N TYR A 30 6.37 -0.09 8.37
CA TYR A 30 5.16 -0.82 8.02
C TYR A 30 5.02 -1.02 6.51
N GLU A 31 5.37 -0.02 5.69
CA GLU A 31 5.39 -0.16 4.23
C GLU A 31 6.33 -1.29 3.80
N GLN A 32 7.54 -1.35 4.34
CA GLN A 32 8.49 -2.42 4.03
C GLN A 32 8.02 -3.78 4.55
N GLY A 33 7.39 -3.82 5.72
CA GLY A 33 6.74 -5.03 6.24
C GLY A 33 5.63 -5.53 5.32
N LEU A 34 4.76 -4.63 4.87
CA LEU A 34 3.66 -4.96 3.96
C LEU A 34 4.15 -5.41 2.59
N ALA A 35 5.16 -4.73 2.03
CA ALA A 35 5.80 -5.16 0.79
C ALA A 35 6.32 -6.60 0.90
N ARG A 36 6.88 -6.97 2.06
CA ARG A 36 7.34 -8.34 2.31
C ARG A 36 6.16 -9.32 2.37
N GLU A 37 5.11 -9.03 3.12
CA GLU A 37 3.95 -9.92 3.24
C GLU A 37 3.20 -10.08 1.91
N PHE A 38 3.04 -9.01 1.13
CA PHE A 38 2.44 -9.10 -0.21
C PHE A 38 3.30 -9.95 -1.16
N SER A 39 4.63 -9.84 -1.09
CA SER A 39 5.53 -10.70 -1.87
C SER A 39 5.39 -12.18 -1.48
N LEU A 40 5.20 -12.48 -0.19
CA LEU A 40 4.99 -13.86 0.30
C LEU A 40 3.61 -14.41 -0.09
N ALA A 41 2.61 -13.54 -0.12
CA ALA A 41 1.24 -13.88 -0.47
C ALA A 41 0.95 -13.88 -1.98
N ASP A 42 1.96 -13.64 -2.82
CA ASP A 42 1.86 -13.50 -4.28
C ASP A 42 0.74 -12.50 -4.66
N VAL A 43 0.84 -11.31 -4.07
CA VAL A 43 -0.03 -10.15 -4.34
C VAL A 43 0.81 -9.11 -5.07
N ASN A 44 0.35 -8.61 -6.21
CA ASN A 44 1.04 -7.52 -6.91
C ASN A 44 0.81 -6.19 -6.21
N PHE A 45 1.87 -5.42 -6.03
CA PHE A 45 1.80 -4.11 -5.39
C PHE A 45 2.86 -3.14 -5.92
N GLU A 46 2.59 -1.85 -5.77
CA GLU A 46 3.55 -0.76 -5.95
C GLU A 46 3.64 0.03 -4.65
N ILE A 47 4.85 0.35 -4.21
CA ILE A 47 5.09 1.25 -3.08
C ILE A 47 5.40 2.66 -3.59
N GLN A 48 4.99 3.68 -2.84
CA GLN A 48 5.37 5.07 -3.09
C GLN A 48 5.07 5.53 -4.54
N LYS A 49 3.93 5.07 -5.09
CA LYS A 49 3.55 5.29 -6.49
C LYS A 49 3.22 6.76 -6.72
N SER A 50 4.01 7.42 -7.57
CA SER A 50 3.76 8.81 -7.98
C SER A 50 2.50 8.89 -8.84
N ILE A 51 1.57 9.76 -8.44
CA ILE A 51 0.39 10.14 -9.22
C ILE A 51 0.52 11.61 -9.61
N PRO A 52 0.65 11.92 -10.91
CA PRO A 52 0.76 13.30 -11.36
C PRO A 52 -0.57 14.02 -11.20
N VAL A 53 -0.51 15.32 -10.90
CA VAL A 53 -1.69 16.17 -10.75
C VAL A 53 -1.68 17.24 -11.83
N SER A 54 -2.78 17.33 -12.58
CA SER A 54 -2.97 18.45 -13.49
C SER A 54 -3.46 19.66 -12.71
N TYR A 55 -2.64 20.71 -12.65
CA TYR A 55 -3.00 21.98 -12.05
C TYR A 55 -2.87 23.09 -13.09
N LYS A 56 -4.00 23.72 -13.45
CA LYS A 56 -4.08 24.80 -14.44
C LYS A 56 -3.43 24.44 -15.80
N GLY A 57 -3.57 23.18 -16.22
CA GLY A 57 -3.00 22.70 -17.49
C GLY A 57 -1.51 22.34 -17.44
N ILE A 58 -0.88 22.42 -16.27
CA ILE A 58 0.50 21.96 -16.05
C ILE A 58 0.44 20.64 -15.26
N GLN A 59 1.18 19.63 -15.73
CA GLN A 59 1.40 18.41 -14.96
C GLN A 59 2.41 18.67 -13.86
N LEU A 60 1.97 18.53 -12.61
CA LEU A 60 2.82 18.60 -11.43
C LEU A 60 3.33 17.19 -11.13
N ASP A 61 4.65 17.01 -11.23
CA ASP A 61 5.35 15.75 -10.92
C ASP A 61 5.43 15.47 -9.40
N CYS A 62 4.90 16.39 -8.58
CA CYS A 62 4.86 16.33 -7.12
C CYS A 62 3.42 16.24 -6.57
N GLY A 63 2.47 15.76 -7.38
CA GLY A 63 1.05 15.73 -7.03
C GLY A 63 0.74 14.93 -5.76
N TYR A 64 0.77 13.60 -5.88
CA TYR A 64 0.54 12.67 -4.78
C TYR A 64 1.46 11.46 -4.87
N ARG A 65 1.82 10.87 -3.73
CA ARG A 65 2.41 9.53 -3.66
C ARG A 65 1.46 8.66 -2.87
N LEU A 66 1.06 7.55 -3.46
CA LEU A 66 0.37 6.50 -2.72
C LEU A 66 1.43 5.68 -1.99
N ASP A 67 1.22 5.46 -0.70
CA ASP A 67 2.10 4.62 0.10
C ASP A 67 2.12 3.19 -0.46
N LEU A 68 0.92 2.66 -0.77
CA LEU A 68 0.72 1.36 -1.38
C LEU A 68 -0.38 1.40 -2.46
N PHE A 69 -0.17 0.67 -3.55
CA PHE A 69 -1.18 0.42 -4.57
C PHE A 69 -1.19 -1.07 -4.92
N VAL A 70 -2.26 -1.76 -4.56
CA VAL A 70 -2.36 -3.23 -4.62
C VAL A 70 -3.27 -3.67 -5.76
N GLU A 71 -2.78 -4.60 -6.58
CA GLU A 71 -3.48 -5.21 -7.74
C GLU A 71 -4.12 -4.18 -8.68
N ASN A 72 -3.55 -2.98 -8.76
CA ASN A 72 -4.11 -1.84 -9.48
C ASN A 72 -5.55 -1.43 -9.10
N ARG A 73 -6.00 -1.76 -7.87
CA ARG A 73 -7.41 -1.62 -7.48
C ARG A 73 -7.62 -1.10 -6.07
N LEU A 74 -6.69 -1.36 -5.16
CA LEU A 74 -6.78 -0.98 -3.75
C LEU A 74 -5.64 -0.01 -3.40
N ILE A 75 -5.96 1.06 -2.66
CA ILE A 75 -5.03 2.03 -2.08
C ILE A 75 -5.04 1.92 -0.56
#